data_AF-A0A7S1SIZ4-F1
#
_entry.id   AF-A0A7S1SIZ4-F1
#
_cell.length_a   1.000
_cell.length_b   1.000
_cell.length_c   1.000
_cell.angle_alpha   90.00
_cell.angle_beta   90.00
_cell.angle_gamma   90.00
#
_symmetry.space_group_name_H-M   'P 1'
#
loop_
_entity.id
_entity.type
_entity.pdbx_description
1 polymer ?
#
loop_
_entity_poly.entity_id
_entity_poly.type
_entity_poly.pdbx_seq_one_letter_code
_entity_poly.pdbx_strand_id
1 'polypeptide(L)'
;GADVGARATWDGSVTMVWDPKLKAKVETQHYRHMRSLTASDPHRLVEGGVLMIKISLHGDSFMLHQIRKMVGTACGVAVGTFPPELAPASLAPAARINLPMILAETLVLTEINFFPFPGLVRGEASRSAAATVTGDMLRLREGGSQMQENFRAEVLNETLDAQLNTQAWQDWGQRLRSLRVDAAQLEDFLEKWRVWKVEQAELREARARRREEVKRIQEERAARAGGDNVTALQT
;
A
#
# COMPACT_ATOMS: atom_id res chain seq x y z
N GLY A 1 -13.07 35.29 22.52
CA GLY A 1 -13.39 34.86 21.16
C GLY A 1 -12.10 34.68 20.42
N ALA A 2 -11.68 33.44 20.19
CA ALA A 2 -10.46 33.14 19.46
C ALA A 2 -10.86 32.73 18.03
N ASP A 3 -10.32 33.47 17.09
CA ASP A 3 -10.35 33.24 15.65
C ASP A 3 -9.75 31.85 15.35
N VAL A 4 -10.61 30.90 14.95
CA VAL A 4 -10.21 29.56 14.54
C VAL A 4 -9.77 29.66 13.08
N GLY A 5 -8.47 29.87 12.92
CA GLY A 5 -7.79 30.18 11.67
C GLY A 5 -8.31 29.41 10.44
N ALA A 6 -8.60 30.18 9.40
CA ALA A 6 -8.92 29.72 8.06
C ALA A 6 -7.95 28.62 7.60
N ARG A 7 -8.46 27.40 7.46
CA ARG A 7 -7.77 26.34 6.72
C ARG A 7 -7.60 26.82 5.28
N ALA A 8 -6.36 27.01 4.84
CA ALA A 8 -6.05 27.29 3.44
C ALA A 8 -6.81 26.31 2.54
N THR A 9 -7.78 26.82 1.79
CA THR A 9 -8.60 26.02 0.88
C THR A 9 -7.73 25.64 -0.30
N TRP A 10 -7.36 24.36 -0.39
CA TRP A 10 -6.67 23.84 -1.57
C TRP A 10 -7.45 24.18 -2.84
N ASP A 11 -6.79 24.84 -3.78
CA ASP A 11 -7.38 25.47 -4.97
C ASP A 11 -7.67 24.48 -6.13
N GLY A 12 -7.46 23.18 -5.89
CA GLY A 12 -7.61 22.14 -6.92
C GLY A 12 -6.38 21.99 -7.83
N SER A 13 -5.27 22.68 -7.56
CA SER A 13 -4.02 22.49 -8.31
C SER A 13 -3.24 21.26 -7.83
N VAL A 14 -2.81 20.43 -8.78
CA VAL A 14 -1.90 19.33 -8.52
C VAL A 14 -0.48 19.83 -8.79
N THR A 15 0.33 19.88 -7.74
CA THR A 15 1.73 20.26 -7.76
C THR A 15 2.60 19.02 -7.75
N MET A 16 3.50 18.93 -8.72
CA MET A 16 4.47 17.85 -8.87
C MET A 16 5.88 18.42 -8.82
N VAL A 17 6.73 17.85 -7.96
CA VAL A 17 8.12 18.24 -7.84
C VAL A 17 8.99 16.98 -7.84
N TRP A 18 9.99 16.99 -8.72
CA TRP A 18 11.08 16.02 -8.68
C TRP A 18 12.27 16.65 -7.98
N ASP A 19 12.59 16.18 -6.77
CA ASP A 19 13.73 16.68 -6.01
C ASP A 19 14.61 15.51 -5.50
N PRO A 20 15.77 15.26 -6.13
CA PRO A 20 16.73 14.26 -5.70
C PRO A 20 17.19 14.41 -4.24
N LYS A 21 17.20 15.64 -3.70
CA LYS A 21 17.59 15.88 -2.29
C LYS A 21 16.57 15.29 -1.32
N LEU A 22 15.31 15.18 -1.74
CA LEU A 22 14.25 14.60 -0.92
C LEU A 22 14.31 13.07 -0.86
N LYS A 23 15.09 12.42 -1.74
CA LYS A 23 15.39 10.98 -1.63
C LYS A 23 16.01 10.64 -0.27
N ALA A 24 16.88 11.50 0.24
CA ALA A 24 17.53 11.29 1.54
C ALA A 24 16.55 11.32 2.71
N LYS A 25 15.36 11.93 2.54
CA LYS A 25 14.30 11.95 3.56
C LYS A 25 13.43 10.68 3.56
N VAL A 26 13.59 9.80 2.56
CA VAL A 26 12.81 8.55 2.47
C VAL A 26 13.64 7.40 3.05
N GLU A 27 13.43 7.16 4.34
CA GLU A 27 14.02 6.06 5.09
C GLU A 27 13.24 4.74 4.97
N THR A 28 13.81 3.65 5.48
CA THR A 28 13.20 2.30 5.52
C THR A 28 11.79 2.31 6.13
N GLN A 29 11.56 3.14 7.15
CA GLN A 29 10.26 3.33 7.80
C GLN A 29 9.18 3.97 6.93
N HIS A 30 9.48 4.44 5.72
CA HIS A 30 8.50 4.94 4.76
C HIS A 30 8.06 3.87 3.75
N TYR A 31 8.85 2.81 3.59
CA TYR A 31 8.50 1.72 2.70
C TYR A 31 7.40 0.87 3.33
N ARG A 32 6.39 0.56 2.53
CA ARG A 32 5.23 -0.24 2.94
C ARG A 32 5.11 -1.39 1.98
N HIS A 33 4.74 -2.54 2.53
CA HIS A 33 4.61 -3.77 1.77
C HIS A 33 3.12 -4.07 1.56
N MET A 34 2.71 -3.96 0.30
CA MET A 34 1.37 -4.34 -0.15
C MET A 34 1.41 -5.81 -0.57
N ARG A 35 0.65 -6.66 0.11
CA ARG A 35 0.58 -8.10 -0.21
C ARG A 35 -0.41 -8.38 -1.33
N SER A 36 -1.55 -7.67 -1.35
CA SER A 36 -2.53 -7.78 -2.42
C SER A 36 -3.31 -6.47 -2.60
N LEU A 37 -3.74 -6.24 -3.84
CA LEU A 37 -4.65 -5.17 -4.22
C LEU A 37 -5.54 -5.71 -5.33
N THR A 38 -6.85 -5.74 -5.10
CA THR A 38 -7.84 -6.24 -6.06
C THR A 38 -9.00 -5.27 -6.20
N ALA A 39 -9.64 -5.28 -7.37
CA ALA A 39 -10.89 -4.59 -7.65
C ALA A 39 -11.92 -5.62 -8.12
N SER A 40 -13.15 -5.52 -7.61
CA SER A 40 -14.25 -6.37 -8.06
C SER A 40 -14.83 -5.89 -9.39
N ASP A 41 -15.65 -6.72 -10.01
CA ASP A 41 -16.63 -6.24 -10.99
C ASP A 41 -17.64 -5.27 -10.32
N PRO A 42 -18.29 -4.39 -11.10
CA PRO A 42 -19.35 -3.53 -10.60
C PRO A 42 -20.51 -4.34 -10.00
N HIS A 43 -20.88 -4.05 -8.76
CA HIS A 43 -21.99 -4.70 -8.06
C HIS A 43 -22.68 -3.73 -7.10
N ARG A 44 -23.80 -4.14 -6.52
CA ARG A 44 -24.52 -3.38 -5.49
C ARG A 44 -24.31 -4.05 -4.13
N LEU A 45 -24.20 -3.25 -3.06
CA LEU A 45 -24.07 -3.78 -1.69
C LEU A 45 -25.39 -4.35 -1.16
N VAL A 46 -26.50 -3.74 -1.58
CA VAL A 46 -27.87 -4.12 -1.23
C VAL A 46 -28.73 -4.12 -2.49
N GLU A 47 -29.87 -4.79 -2.44
CA GLU A 47 -30.83 -4.80 -3.55
C GLU A 47 -31.33 -3.37 -3.83
N GLY A 48 -31.30 -2.95 -5.10
CA GLY A 48 -31.66 -1.59 -5.49
C GLY A 48 -30.66 -0.49 -5.10
N GLY A 49 -29.56 -0.82 -4.41
CA GLY A 49 -28.54 0.13 -3.94
C GLY A 49 -27.69 0.74 -5.05
N VAL A 50 -26.63 1.47 -4.72
CA VAL A 50 -25.73 2.13 -5.70
C VAL A 50 -24.79 1.12 -6.34
N LEU A 51 -24.57 1.25 -7.67
CA LEU A 51 -23.56 0.45 -8.37
C LEU A 51 -22.15 0.91 -7.95
N MET A 52 -21.32 0.00 -7.47
CA MET A 52 -20.01 0.31 -6.93
C MET A 52 -18.95 -0.73 -7.30
N ILE A 53 -17.68 -0.36 -7.13
CA ILE A 53 -16.52 -1.25 -7.27
C ILE A 53 -15.86 -1.39 -5.90
N LYS A 54 -15.73 -2.63 -5.42
CA LYS A 54 -15.02 -2.91 -4.16
C LYS A 54 -13.54 -3.02 -4.44
N ILE A 55 -12.76 -2.16 -3.80
CA ILE A 55 -11.30 -2.23 -3.82
C ILE A 55 -10.83 -2.84 -2.50
N SER A 56 -10.15 -3.98 -2.58
CA SER A 56 -9.61 -4.68 -1.40
C SER A 56 -8.10 -4.54 -1.38
N LEU A 57 -7.57 -4.06 -0.26
CA LEU A 57 -6.14 -3.86 -0.06
C LEU A 57 -5.68 -4.66 1.16
N HIS A 58 -4.61 -5.43 0.99
CA HIS A 58 -3.96 -6.13 2.08
C HIS A 58 -2.48 -5.71 2.14
N GLY A 59 -2.02 -5.24 3.29
CA GLY A 59 -0.67 -4.76 3.49
C GLY A 59 -0.21 -4.91 4.93
N ASP A 60 1.09 -4.89 5.14
CA ASP A 60 1.68 -5.08 6.49
C ASP A 60 1.44 -3.89 7.41
N SER A 61 1.40 -2.70 6.85
CA SER A 61 1.07 -1.46 7.54
C SER A 61 0.67 -0.39 6.54
N PHE A 62 0.03 0.67 7.03
CA PHE A 62 -0.37 1.82 6.23
C PHE A 62 0.04 3.12 6.94
N MET A 63 0.61 4.06 6.19
CA MET A 63 0.81 5.42 6.65
C MET A 63 -0.52 6.20 6.64
N LEU A 64 -0.54 7.32 7.37
CA LEU A 64 -1.69 8.22 7.38
C LEU A 64 -2.09 8.62 5.95
N HIS A 65 -3.37 8.45 5.64
CA HIS A 65 -3.98 8.72 4.34
C HIS A 65 -3.45 7.91 3.14
N GLN A 66 -2.57 6.91 3.35
CA GLN A 66 -1.93 6.18 2.26
C GLN A 66 -2.96 5.49 1.35
N ILE A 67 -3.89 4.71 1.92
CA ILE A 67 -4.94 4.02 1.15
C ILE A 67 -5.78 5.04 0.36
N ARG A 68 -6.16 6.13 1.01
CA ARG A 68 -7.02 7.15 0.38
C ARG A 68 -6.34 7.82 -0.80
N LYS A 69 -5.02 8.08 -0.71
CA LYS A 69 -4.22 8.61 -1.83
C LYS A 69 -4.02 7.58 -2.93
N MET A 70 -3.76 6.32 -2.59
CA MET A 70 -3.62 5.23 -3.57
C MET A 70 -4.88 5.11 -4.43
N VAL A 71 -6.05 5.00 -3.78
CA VAL A 71 -7.33 4.86 -4.48
C VAL A 71 -7.70 6.14 -5.22
N GLY A 72 -7.56 7.31 -4.59
CA GLY A 72 -7.86 8.59 -5.25
C GLY A 72 -7.02 8.84 -6.51
N THR A 73 -5.75 8.44 -6.49
CA THR A 73 -4.86 8.52 -7.66
C THR A 73 -5.28 7.54 -8.75
N ALA A 74 -5.60 6.30 -8.38
CA ALA A 74 -6.09 5.30 -9.33
C ALA A 74 -7.39 5.76 -10.02
N CYS A 75 -8.32 6.34 -9.25
CA CYS A 75 -9.52 6.97 -9.81
C CYS A 75 -9.17 8.12 -10.77
N GLY A 76 -8.21 8.98 -10.40
CA GLY A 76 -7.75 10.07 -11.25
C GLY A 76 -7.18 9.59 -12.59
N VAL A 77 -6.45 8.47 -12.60
CA VAL A 77 -6.00 7.81 -13.83
C VAL A 77 -7.20 7.25 -14.61
N ALA A 78 -8.10 6.53 -13.94
CA ALA A 78 -9.24 5.88 -14.59
C ALA A 78 -10.20 6.87 -15.27
N VAL A 79 -10.33 8.09 -14.74
CA VAL A 79 -11.17 9.15 -15.33
C VAL A 79 -10.43 10.08 -16.29
N GLY A 80 -9.13 9.84 -16.52
CA GLY A 80 -8.31 10.60 -17.46
C GLY A 80 -7.72 11.91 -16.91
N THR A 81 -7.87 12.20 -15.62
CA THR A 81 -7.24 13.37 -14.97
C THR A 81 -5.71 13.23 -14.94
N PHE A 82 -5.21 12.00 -14.76
CA PHE A 82 -3.78 11.71 -14.72
C PHE A 82 -3.38 10.70 -15.80
N PRO A 83 -2.17 10.82 -16.38
CA PRO A 83 -1.64 9.78 -17.24
C PRO A 83 -1.30 8.52 -16.41
N PRO A 84 -1.41 7.31 -16.98
CA PRO A 84 -1.06 6.07 -16.30
C PRO A 84 0.34 6.04 -15.69
N GLU A 85 1.31 6.74 -16.31
CA GLU A 85 2.70 6.86 -15.86
C GLU A 85 2.84 7.57 -14.52
N LEU A 86 1.88 8.43 -14.15
CA LEU A 86 1.95 9.17 -12.90
C LEU A 86 1.91 8.23 -11.68
N ALA A 87 1.13 7.14 -11.76
CA ALA A 87 0.99 6.20 -10.66
C ALA A 87 2.33 5.56 -10.26
N PRO A 88 3.09 4.89 -11.15
CA PRO A 88 4.41 4.38 -10.81
C PRO A 88 5.44 5.50 -10.57
N ALA A 89 5.31 6.67 -11.19
CA ALA A 89 6.20 7.81 -10.94
C ALA A 89 6.08 8.35 -9.51
N SER A 90 4.87 8.36 -8.96
CA SER A 90 4.60 8.82 -7.59
C SER A 90 5.27 7.97 -6.50
N LEU A 91 5.69 6.75 -6.82
CA LEU A 91 6.38 5.84 -5.90
C LEU A 91 7.89 6.09 -5.80
N ALA A 92 8.44 6.95 -6.67
CA ALA A 92 9.86 7.26 -6.64
C ALA A 92 10.23 8.07 -5.38
N PRO A 93 11.33 7.75 -4.68
CA PRO A 93 11.73 8.49 -3.47
C PRO A 93 11.94 10.00 -3.65
N ALA A 94 12.28 10.44 -4.87
CA ALA A 94 12.48 11.83 -5.24
C ALA A 94 11.17 12.56 -5.60
N ALA A 95 10.05 11.84 -5.77
CA ALA A 95 8.78 12.42 -6.17
C ALA A 95 8.07 13.09 -5.00
N ARG A 96 7.55 14.31 -5.20
CA ARG A 96 6.60 14.96 -4.29
C ARG A 96 5.40 15.43 -5.08
N ILE A 97 4.25 14.83 -4.74
CA ILE A 97 3.00 15.07 -5.43
C ILE A 97 1.89 15.20 -4.39
N ASN A 98 1.05 16.21 -4.51
CA ASN A 98 -0.17 16.37 -3.70
C ASN A 98 -1.33 15.56 -4.32
N LEU A 99 -1.24 14.24 -4.23
CA LEU A 99 -2.24 13.32 -4.78
C LEU A 99 -3.62 13.50 -4.13
N PRO A 100 -4.72 13.35 -4.90
CA PRO A 100 -6.07 13.43 -4.38
C PRO A 100 -6.33 12.29 -3.40
N MET A 101 -7.13 12.59 -2.37
CA MET A 101 -7.61 11.60 -1.40
C MET A 101 -9.06 11.29 -1.70
N ILE A 102 -9.41 10.01 -1.75
CA ILE A 102 -10.82 9.60 -1.74
C ILE A 102 -11.49 9.91 -0.41
N LEU A 103 -12.81 9.88 -0.36
CA LEU A 103 -13.62 10.02 0.86
C LEU A 103 -13.25 8.95 1.91
N ALA A 104 -13.34 9.30 3.19
CA ALA A 104 -12.96 8.40 4.29
C ALA A 104 -14.10 7.46 4.69
N GLU A 105 -15.33 7.91 4.46
CA GLU A 105 -16.60 7.33 4.91
C GLU A 105 -16.84 5.93 4.34
N THR A 106 -16.18 5.60 3.23
CA THR A 106 -16.27 4.28 2.57
C THR A 106 -15.02 3.42 2.75
N LEU A 107 -14.05 3.86 3.56
CA LEU A 107 -12.88 3.07 3.89
C LEU A 107 -13.17 2.23 5.14
N VAL A 108 -13.24 0.92 4.95
CA VAL A 108 -13.56 -0.02 6.03
C VAL A 108 -12.39 -0.96 6.30
N LEU A 109 -12.05 -1.09 7.59
CA LEU A 109 -11.14 -2.14 8.04
C LEU A 109 -11.91 -3.46 8.13
N THR A 110 -11.64 -4.38 7.21
CA THR A 110 -12.36 -5.66 7.14
C THR A 110 -11.75 -6.74 8.02
N GLU A 111 -10.42 -6.77 8.11
CA GLU A 111 -9.66 -7.84 8.75
C GLU A 111 -8.38 -7.29 9.40
N ILE A 112 -7.93 -7.97 10.46
CA ILE A 112 -6.66 -7.69 11.14
C ILE A 112 -5.96 -9.03 11.34
N ASN A 113 -4.71 -9.12 10.87
CA ASN A 113 -3.86 -10.27 11.10
C ASN A 113 -2.91 -10.00 12.28
N PHE A 114 -2.97 -10.87 13.28
CA PHE A 114 -2.08 -10.82 14.43
C PHE A 114 -0.82 -11.66 14.19
N PHE A 115 0.29 -11.29 14.81
CA PHE A 115 1.46 -12.16 14.84
C PHE A 115 1.22 -13.36 15.78
N PRO A 116 1.95 -14.48 15.60
CA PRO A 116 1.95 -15.57 16.56
C PRO A 116 2.33 -15.10 17.96
N PHE A 117 1.80 -15.77 18.98
CA PHE A 117 2.14 -15.44 20.37
C PHE A 117 3.63 -15.72 20.65
N PRO A 118 4.36 -14.82 21.35
CA PRO A 118 5.81 -14.91 21.51
C PRO A 118 6.36 -16.23 22.11
N GLY A 119 5.61 -16.86 23.02
CA GLY A 119 6.04 -18.08 23.73
C GLY A 119 6.04 -19.34 22.85
N LEU A 120 5.18 -19.40 21.84
CA LEU A 120 5.12 -20.51 20.88
C LEU A 120 6.31 -20.52 19.91
N VAL A 121 6.85 -19.34 19.58
CA VAL A 121 8.02 -19.20 18.70
C VAL A 121 9.30 -19.69 19.38
N ARG A 122 9.35 -19.70 20.72
CA ARG A 122 10.51 -20.09 21.53
C ARG A 122 10.42 -21.50 22.13
N GLY A 123 9.36 -22.26 21.83
CA GLY A 123 9.15 -23.60 22.39
C GLY A 123 8.84 -23.61 23.89
N GLU A 124 8.49 -22.46 24.47
CA GLU A 124 8.18 -22.33 25.89
C GLU A 124 6.69 -22.61 26.12
N ALA A 125 6.37 -23.40 27.15
CA ALA A 125 4.99 -23.78 27.51
C ALA A 125 4.14 -22.62 28.10
N SER A 126 4.48 -21.37 27.81
CA SER A 126 3.66 -20.21 28.18
C SER A 126 2.58 -19.98 27.12
N ARG A 127 1.51 -20.77 27.21
CA ARG A 127 0.30 -20.53 26.42
C ARG A 127 -0.45 -19.37 27.08
N SER A 128 -0.49 -18.22 26.43
CA SER A 128 -1.39 -17.14 26.84
C SER A 128 -2.81 -17.70 26.98
N ALA A 129 -3.64 -17.14 27.86
CA ALA A 129 -5.05 -17.55 27.98
C ALA A 129 -5.81 -17.40 26.64
N ALA A 130 -5.35 -16.52 25.74
CA ALA A 130 -5.89 -16.42 24.39
C ALA A 130 -5.45 -17.59 23.50
N ALA A 131 -4.21 -18.08 23.64
CA ALA A 131 -3.68 -19.17 22.83
C ALA A 131 -4.42 -20.51 23.05
N THR A 132 -4.93 -20.75 24.26
CA THR A 132 -5.78 -21.92 24.54
C THR A 132 -7.13 -21.87 23.82
N VAL A 133 -7.56 -20.67 23.39
CA VAL A 133 -8.87 -20.43 22.79
C VAL A 133 -8.80 -20.23 21.28
N THR A 134 -7.75 -19.57 20.77
CA THR A 134 -7.62 -19.20 19.34
C THR A 134 -6.44 -19.86 18.63
N GLY A 135 -5.66 -20.69 19.34
CA GLY A 135 -4.46 -21.34 18.81
C GLY A 135 -3.23 -20.43 18.84
N ASP A 136 -2.33 -20.59 17.88
CA ASP A 136 -1.01 -19.96 17.93
C ASP A 136 -1.01 -18.43 17.73
N MET A 137 -2.15 -17.88 17.29
CA MET A 137 -2.33 -16.45 17.07
C MET A 137 -3.77 -16.04 17.41
N LEU A 138 -3.98 -14.75 17.68
CA LEU A 138 -5.30 -14.21 17.97
C LEU A 138 -6.18 -14.27 16.70
N ARG A 139 -7.34 -14.92 16.82
CA ARG A 139 -8.32 -15.09 15.73
C ARG A 139 -9.74 -14.98 16.27
N LEU A 140 -10.68 -14.56 15.42
CA LEU A 140 -12.10 -14.70 15.71
C LEU A 140 -12.47 -16.18 15.70
N ARG A 141 -13.29 -16.59 16.67
CA ARG A 141 -13.95 -17.90 16.66
C ARG A 141 -15.16 -17.86 15.75
N GLU A 142 -15.68 -19.01 15.40
CA GLU A 142 -16.87 -19.17 14.53
C GLU A 142 -18.02 -18.23 14.89
N GLY A 143 -18.43 -18.15 16.16
CA GLY A 143 -19.49 -17.22 16.57
C GLY A 143 -19.14 -15.73 16.37
N GLY A 144 -17.85 -15.37 16.51
CA GLY A 144 -17.36 -14.02 16.21
C GLY A 144 -17.34 -13.72 14.71
N SER A 145 -16.93 -14.70 13.89
CA SER A 145 -17.01 -14.61 12.43
C SER A 145 -18.45 -14.46 11.96
N GLN A 146 -19.38 -15.25 12.51
CA GLN A 146 -20.80 -15.14 12.18
C GLN A 146 -21.38 -13.78 12.59
N MET A 147 -21.06 -13.28 13.78
CA MET A 147 -21.48 -11.93 14.20
C MET A 147 -20.92 -10.85 13.28
N GLN A 148 -19.67 -11.00 12.81
CA GLN A 148 -19.07 -10.07 11.86
C GLN A 148 -19.77 -10.11 10.50
N GLU A 149 -20.13 -11.29 10.02
CA GLU A 149 -20.89 -11.48 8.77
C GLU A 149 -22.31 -10.91 8.89
N ASN A 150 -23.01 -11.17 9.98
CA ASN A 150 -24.34 -10.62 10.24
C ASN A 150 -24.29 -9.09 10.31
N PHE A 151 -23.34 -8.52 11.08
CA PHE A 151 -23.15 -7.07 11.12
C PHE A 151 -22.85 -6.49 9.73
N ARG A 152 -22.05 -7.19 8.92
CA ARG A 152 -21.76 -6.77 7.55
C ARG A 152 -23.03 -6.70 6.71
N ALA A 153 -23.84 -7.76 6.74
CA ALA A 153 -25.05 -7.88 5.94
C ALA A 153 -26.16 -6.93 6.40
N GLU A 154 -26.41 -6.87 7.72
CA GLU A 154 -27.57 -6.20 8.31
C GLU A 154 -27.35 -4.71 8.59
N VAL A 155 -26.10 -4.26 8.77
CA VAL A 155 -25.82 -2.89 9.21
C VAL A 155 -24.84 -2.19 8.29
N LEU A 156 -23.66 -2.80 8.07
CA LEU A 156 -22.58 -2.13 7.36
C LEU A 156 -22.93 -1.88 5.89
N ASN A 157 -23.48 -2.87 5.19
CA ASN A 157 -23.79 -2.76 3.77
C ASN A 157 -24.83 -1.66 3.50
N GLU A 158 -25.91 -1.61 4.28
CA GLU A 158 -26.92 -0.55 4.18
C GLU A 158 -26.34 0.83 4.48
N THR A 159 -25.52 0.93 5.55
CA THR A 159 -24.89 2.19 5.94
C THR A 159 -23.94 2.69 4.85
N LEU A 160 -23.12 1.80 4.27
CA LEU A 160 -22.21 2.14 3.19
C LEU A 160 -22.96 2.54 1.92
N ASP A 161 -24.04 1.83 1.57
CA ASP A 161 -24.86 2.17 0.41
C ASP A 161 -25.44 3.58 0.52
N ALA A 162 -25.96 3.94 1.69
CA ALA A 162 -26.43 5.30 1.97
C ALA A 162 -25.30 6.34 1.85
N GLN A 163 -24.06 6.00 2.20
CA GLN A 163 -22.91 6.90 2.03
C GLN A 163 -22.50 7.07 0.56
N LEU A 164 -22.68 6.06 -0.29
CA LEU A 164 -22.26 6.09 -1.69
C LEU A 164 -23.07 7.06 -2.56
N ASN A 165 -24.31 7.39 -2.17
CA ASN A 165 -25.17 8.33 -2.91
C ASN A 165 -25.23 9.74 -2.29
N THR A 166 -24.19 10.14 -1.56
CA THR A 166 -24.17 11.46 -0.92
C THR A 166 -23.68 12.56 -1.87
N GLN A 167 -24.05 13.81 -1.59
CA GLN A 167 -23.49 14.97 -2.29
C GLN A 167 -21.96 15.02 -2.22
N ALA A 168 -21.38 14.52 -1.12
CA ALA A 168 -19.92 14.44 -0.95
C ALA A 168 -19.25 13.61 -2.06
N TRP A 169 -19.86 12.49 -2.49
CA TRP A 169 -19.32 11.68 -3.59
C TRP A 169 -19.43 12.38 -4.94
N GLN A 170 -20.55 13.08 -5.18
CA GLN A 170 -20.74 13.86 -6.40
C GLN A 170 -19.72 14.99 -6.47
N ASP A 171 -19.56 15.75 -5.39
CA ASP A 171 -18.60 16.85 -5.27
C ASP A 171 -17.16 16.35 -5.41
N TRP A 172 -16.83 15.22 -4.78
CA TRP A 172 -15.53 14.60 -4.91
C TRP A 172 -15.23 14.18 -6.35
N GLY A 173 -16.19 13.53 -7.02
CA GLY A 173 -16.07 13.10 -8.40
C GLY A 173 -15.91 14.27 -9.38
N GLN A 174 -16.67 15.34 -9.17
CA GLN A 174 -16.52 16.58 -9.94
C GLN A 174 -15.16 17.22 -9.70
N ARG A 175 -14.74 17.35 -8.43
CA ARG A 175 -13.45 17.92 -8.06
C ARG A 175 -12.28 17.13 -8.65
N LEU A 176 -12.36 15.80 -8.65
CA LEU A 176 -11.34 14.94 -9.25
C LEU A 176 -11.18 15.18 -10.76
N ARG A 177 -12.28 15.43 -11.48
CA ARG A 177 -12.25 15.76 -12.92
C ARG A 177 -11.81 17.20 -13.18
N SER A 178 -12.02 18.10 -12.23
CA SER A 178 -11.65 19.51 -12.35
C SER A 178 -10.25 19.83 -11.84
N LEU A 179 -9.44 18.82 -11.49
CA LEU A 179 -8.09 19.05 -11.00
C LEU A 179 -7.24 19.70 -12.08
N ARG A 180 -6.56 20.78 -11.71
CA ARG A 180 -5.64 21.48 -12.60
C ARG A 180 -4.28 20.82 -12.52
N VAL A 181 -3.92 20.13 -13.60
CA VAL A 181 -2.58 19.57 -13.81
C VAL A 181 -1.89 20.43 -14.84
N ASP A 182 -0.81 21.09 -14.44
CA ASP A 182 0.03 21.84 -15.38
C ASP A 182 0.78 20.86 -16.29
N ALA A 183 0.54 20.94 -17.60
CA ALA A 183 1.10 20.01 -18.57
C ALA A 183 2.64 20.11 -18.67
N ALA A 184 3.20 21.32 -18.54
CA ALA A 184 4.64 21.52 -18.59
C ALA A 184 5.31 20.97 -17.32
N GLN A 185 4.70 21.19 -16.16
CA GLN A 185 5.18 20.61 -14.90
C GLN A 185 5.08 19.07 -14.92
N LEU A 186 3.98 18.52 -15.42
CA LEU A 186 3.79 17.08 -15.54
C LEU A 186 4.84 16.46 -16.46
N GLU A 187 5.11 17.04 -17.63
CA GLU A 187 6.08 16.49 -18.56
C GLU A 187 7.51 16.55 -18.00
N ASP A 188 7.93 17.70 -17.44
CA ASP A 188 9.23 17.82 -16.76
C ASP A 188 9.39 16.78 -15.63
N PHE A 189 8.32 16.58 -14.84
CA PHE A 189 8.31 15.58 -13.78
C PHE A 189 8.46 14.15 -14.33
N LEU A 190 7.70 13.81 -15.37
CA LEU A 190 7.73 12.47 -15.98
C LEU A 190 9.05 12.20 -16.71
N GLU A 191 9.64 13.19 -17.38
CA GLU A 191 10.95 13.07 -18.02
C GLU A 191 12.04 12.72 -17.00
N LYS A 192 12.10 13.46 -15.89
CA LYS A 192 13.03 13.18 -14.79
C LYS A 192 12.83 11.79 -14.19
N TRP A 193 11.57 11.37 -14.03
CA TRP A 193 11.25 10.02 -13.57
C TRP A 193 11.68 8.93 -14.57
N ARG A 194 11.48 9.14 -15.88
CA ARG A 194 11.88 8.18 -16.92
C ARG A 194 13.39 7.96 -16.92
N VAL A 195 14.19 9.03 -16.82
CA VAL A 195 15.66 8.96 -16.68
C VAL A 195 16.02 8.15 -15.43
N TRP A 196 15.47 8.52 -14.28
CA TRP A 196 15.72 7.82 -13.02
C TRP A 196 15.32 6.33 -13.06
N LYS A 197 14.22 6.00 -13.74
CA LYS A 197 13.73 4.62 -13.88
C LYS A 197 14.76 3.74 -14.60
N VAL A 198 15.40 4.26 -15.66
CA VAL A 198 16.47 3.56 -16.39
C VAL A 198 17.67 3.36 -15.47
N GLU A 199 18.14 4.41 -14.80
CA GLU A 199 19.26 4.33 -13.85
C GLU A 199 19.00 3.30 -12.74
N GLN A 200 17.77 3.23 -12.21
CA GLN A 200 17.42 2.23 -11.20
C GLN A 200 17.38 0.81 -11.74
N ALA A 201 16.99 0.61 -13.00
CA ALA A 201 17.01 -0.71 -13.63
C ALA A 201 18.47 -1.21 -13.75
N GLU A 202 19.36 -0.37 -14.26
CA GLU A 202 20.79 -0.69 -14.39
C GLU A 202 21.43 -1.00 -13.02
N LEU A 203 21.12 -0.20 -12.00
CA LEU A 203 21.60 -0.44 -10.64
C LEU A 203 21.07 -1.75 -10.05
N ARG A 204 19.81 -2.13 -10.33
CA ARG A 204 19.24 -3.40 -9.89
C ARG A 204 19.92 -4.59 -10.57
N GLU A 205 20.16 -4.52 -11.87
CA GLU A 205 20.88 -5.56 -12.60
C GLU A 205 22.33 -5.71 -12.12
N ALA A 206 23.04 -4.60 -11.94
CA ALA A 206 24.41 -4.62 -11.42
C ALA A 206 24.47 -5.26 -10.01
N ARG A 207 23.51 -4.94 -9.14
CA ARG A 207 23.38 -5.56 -7.81
C ARG A 207 23.05 -7.06 -7.90
N ALA A 208 22.19 -7.46 -8.83
CA ALA A 208 21.86 -8.88 -9.04
C ALA A 208 23.11 -9.66 -9.51
N ARG A 209 23.84 -9.15 -10.51
CA ARG A 209 25.11 -9.73 -10.98
C ARG A 209 26.12 -9.87 -9.84
N ARG A 210 26.26 -8.84 -9.00
CA ARG A 210 27.17 -8.88 -7.85
C ARG A 210 26.77 -9.92 -6.81
N ARG A 211 25.46 -10.07 -6.53
CA ARG A 211 24.96 -11.09 -5.60
C ARG A 211 25.26 -12.50 -6.09
N GLU A 212 25.07 -12.75 -7.38
CA GLU A 212 25.35 -14.06 -7.98
C GLU A 212 26.85 -14.38 -7.96
N GLU A 213 27.71 -13.40 -8.25
CA GLU A 213 29.16 -13.55 -8.16
C GLU A 213 29.61 -13.89 -6.73
N VAL A 214 29.08 -13.18 -5.73
CA VAL A 214 29.38 -13.45 -4.32
C VAL A 214 28.93 -14.86 -3.93
N LYS A 215 27.74 -15.27 -4.35
CA LYS A 215 27.21 -16.62 -4.10
C LYS A 215 28.13 -17.69 -4.70
N ARG A 216 28.55 -17.52 -5.97
CA ARG A 216 29.49 -18.43 -6.64
C ARG A 216 30.82 -18.55 -5.88
N ILE A 217 31.40 -17.41 -5.47
CA ILE A 217 32.65 -17.41 -4.70
C ILE A 217 32.47 -18.12 -3.34
N GLN A 218 31.33 -17.94 -2.68
CA GLN A 218 31.02 -18.62 -1.42
C GLN A 218 30.89 -20.14 -1.61
N GLU A 219 30.22 -20.58 -2.68
CA GLU A 219 30.08 -21.99 -3.03
C GLU A 219 31.43 -22.64 -3.37
N GLU A 220 32.27 -21.96 -4.17
CA GLU A 220 33.63 -22.42 -4.47
C GLU A 220 34.51 -22.53 -3.22
N ARG A 221 34.41 -21.57 -2.29
CA ARG A 221 35.12 -21.62 -1.00
C ARG A 221 34.62 -22.76 -0.10
N ALA A 222 33.31 -22.97 -0.04
CA ALA A 222 32.72 -24.08 0.71
C ALA A 222 33.14 -25.46 0.14
N ALA A 223 33.19 -25.58 -1.19
CA ALA A 223 33.66 -26.80 -1.86
C ALA A 223 35.14 -27.10 -1.56
N ARG A 224 36.01 -26.07 -1.57
CA ARG A 224 37.43 -26.23 -1.20
C ARG A 224 37.63 -26.60 0.27
N ALA A 225 36.92 -25.93 1.18
CA ALA A 225 36.98 -26.24 2.61
C ALA A 225 36.41 -27.64 2.95
N GLY A 226 35.43 -28.12 2.18
CA GLY A 226 34.93 -29.50 2.27
C GLY A 226 35.91 -30.55 1.74
N GLY A 227 36.74 -30.21 0.75
CA GLY A 227 37.78 -31.09 0.21
C GLY A 227 39.00 -31.24 1.12
N ASP A 228 39.44 -30.16 1.76
CA ASP A 228 40.59 -30.17 2.68
C ASP A 228 40.33 -31.00 3.96
N ASN A 229 39.08 -31.06 4.44
CA ASN A 229 38.70 -31.92 5.58
C ASN A 229 38.69 -33.42 5.26
N VAL A 230 38.55 -33.82 3.99
CA VAL A 230 38.62 -35.24 3.59
C VAL A 230 40.06 -35.72 3.47
N THR A 231 40.99 -34.82 3.14
CA THR A 231 42.39 -35.17 2.93
C THR A 231 43.17 -35.25 4.25
N ALA A 232 42.75 -34.52 5.28
CA ALA A 232 43.37 -34.56 6.62
C ALA A 232 42.97 -35.79 7.48
N LEU A 233 42.00 -36.60 7.05
CA LEU A 233 41.56 -37.83 7.74
C LEU A 233 42.17 -39.11 7.17
N GLN A 234 43.09 -39.01 6.20
CA GLN A 234 43.71 -40.16 5.51
C GLN A 234 45.24 -40.27 5.67
N THR A 235 45.85 -39.54 6.61
CA THR A 235 47.28 -39.68 6.97
C THR A 235 47.48 -40.11 8.41
#